data_AF-A0A1M3N9U0-F1
#
_entry.id   AF-A0A1M3N9U0-F1
#
_cell.length_a   1.000
_cell.length_b   1.000
_cell.length_c   1.000
_cell.angle_alpha   90.00
_cell.angle_beta   90.00
_cell.angle_gamma   90.00
#
_symmetry.space_group_name_H-M   'P 1'
#
loop_
_entity.id
_entity.type
_entity.pdbx_description
1 polymer ?
#
loop_
_entity_poly.entity_id
_entity_poly.type
_entity_poly.pdbx_seq_one_letter_code
_entity_poly.pdbx_strand_id
1 'polypeptide(L)'
;MPCTAEAPASPPSFASACASTFAFASPSPTAPPPADYAAALRRERLDANILKSLGRWRALRSTRTDVPCFGWENLERLVSSAATLLWEIGPTQLAVEDDLLAFCAFLAREIEVTESLELTAAEEQTRLEEVAPRALAALDEIGGELASPHSESHPVGRALAIAFGTIRAELMSACLVEWRSAA
;
A
#
# COMPACT_ATOMS: atom_id res chain seq x y z
N MET A 1 34.33 7.30 -69.60
CA MET A 1 35.47 7.90 -68.87
C MET A 1 35.63 9.34 -69.34
N PRO A 2 35.95 10.34 -68.50
CA PRO A 2 35.71 10.59 -67.06
C PRO A 2 34.84 11.87 -66.82
N CYS A 3 34.06 11.98 -65.74
CA CYS A 3 34.28 12.70 -64.44
C CYS A 3 34.07 14.25 -64.45
N THR A 4 33.01 14.75 -63.77
CA THR A 4 32.96 15.60 -62.53
C THR A 4 33.24 17.10 -62.72
N ALA A 5 32.63 18.09 -62.06
CA ALA A 5 31.80 18.27 -60.84
C ALA A 5 30.81 19.46 -61.09
N GLU A 6 29.82 19.88 -60.30
CA GLU A 6 29.73 20.11 -58.84
C GLU A 6 28.25 20.42 -58.46
N ALA A 7 27.87 20.26 -57.19
CA ALA A 7 26.49 20.16 -56.66
C ALA A 7 25.97 21.48 -55.99
N PRO A 8 24.90 21.49 -55.15
CA PRO A 8 23.58 22.04 -55.50
C PRO A 8 23.07 23.19 -54.59
N ALA A 9 22.01 23.90 -55.01
CA ALA A 9 21.24 24.81 -54.14
C ALA A 9 19.88 24.19 -53.77
N SER A 10 19.61 24.14 -52.47
CA SER A 10 18.57 23.37 -51.76
C SER A 10 17.12 23.96 -51.80
N PRO A 11 16.08 23.18 -51.42
CA PRO A 11 14.65 23.43 -51.69
C PRO A 11 13.88 24.08 -50.49
N PRO A 12 12.53 24.26 -50.52
CA PRO A 12 11.82 25.36 -49.85
C PRO A 12 11.43 25.09 -48.38
N SER A 13 11.25 26.16 -47.60
CA SER A 13 10.81 26.13 -46.20
C SER A 13 9.33 26.52 -46.03
N PHE A 14 8.69 25.74 -45.18
CA PHE A 14 7.29 25.72 -44.73
C PHE A 14 6.84 26.93 -43.89
N ALA A 15 5.51 27.01 -43.79
CA ALA A 15 4.69 27.47 -42.65
C ALA A 15 4.11 28.90 -42.71
N SER A 16 2.79 28.98 -42.91
CA SER A 16 1.85 29.46 -41.87
C SER A 16 0.43 29.49 -42.47
N ALA A 17 -0.31 28.40 -42.31
CA ALA A 17 -1.71 28.32 -42.71
C ALA A 17 -2.60 28.20 -41.46
N CYS A 18 -3.55 29.14 -41.38
CA CYS A 18 -4.86 29.02 -40.77
C CYS A 18 -4.92 28.89 -39.22
N ALA A 19 -5.02 30.05 -38.59
CA ALA A 19 -5.67 30.22 -37.30
C ALA A 19 -7.16 29.81 -37.39
N SER A 20 -7.50 28.64 -36.86
CA SER A 20 -8.88 28.32 -36.46
C SER A 20 -8.93 28.40 -34.94
N THR A 21 -9.51 29.48 -34.43
CA THR A 21 -9.76 29.69 -33.01
C THR A 21 -10.83 28.69 -32.54
N PHE A 22 -10.40 27.54 -32.04
CA PHE A 22 -11.21 26.79 -31.08
C PHE A 22 -11.28 27.64 -29.81
N ALA A 23 -12.39 28.33 -29.61
CA ALA A 23 -12.75 28.87 -28.31
C ALA A 23 -12.95 27.68 -27.37
N PHE A 24 -11.87 27.27 -26.69
CA PHE A 24 -11.95 26.35 -25.57
C PHE A 24 -12.76 27.06 -24.51
N ALA A 25 -14.04 26.70 -24.39
CA ALA A 25 -14.86 27.11 -23.26
C ALA A 25 -14.07 26.73 -22.00
N SER A 26 -13.60 27.73 -21.26
CA SER A 26 -12.95 27.51 -19.98
C SER A 26 -13.87 26.63 -19.14
N PRO A 27 -13.41 25.48 -18.60
CA PRO A 27 -14.22 24.75 -17.66
C PRO A 27 -14.49 25.69 -16.49
N SER A 28 -15.77 26.02 -16.26
CA SER A 28 -16.23 26.63 -15.02
C SER A 28 -15.56 25.90 -13.86
N PRO A 29 -15.16 26.60 -12.77
CA PRO A 29 -14.57 25.94 -11.62
C PRO A 29 -15.62 25.00 -11.04
N THR A 30 -15.52 23.72 -11.38
CA THR A 30 -16.32 22.67 -10.76
C THR A 30 -16.01 22.76 -9.27
N ALA A 31 -17.03 23.04 -8.47
CA ALA A 31 -16.89 23.08 -7.02
C ALA A 31 -16.10 21.85 -6.57
N PRO A 32 -15.14 21.99 -5.62
CA PRO A 32 -14.40 20.84 -5.14
C PRO A 32 -15.41 19.79 -4.69
N PRO A 33 -15.19 18.51 -5.05
CA PRO A 33 -16.11 17.46 -4.64
C PRO A 33 -16.28 17.51 -3.11
N PRO A 34 -17.48 17.22 -2.59
CA PRO A 34 -17.71 17.21 -1.15
C PRO A 34 -16.66 16.34 -0.45
N ALA A 35 -16.24 16.73 0.76
CA ALA A 35 -15.15 16.07 1.49
C ALA A 35 -15.38 14.55 1.61
N ASP A 36 -16.63 14.13 1.76
CA ASP A 36 -17.06 12.74 1.84
C ASP A 36 -16.75 11.94 0.55
N TYR A 37 -16.81 12.59 -0.62
CA TYR A 37 -16.47 11.96 -1.90
C TYR A 37 -14.95 11.76 -2.04
N ALA A 38 -14.14 12.73 -1.61
CA ALA A 38 -12.69 12.60 -1.62
C ALA A 38 -12.20 11.54 -0.61
N ALA A 39 -12.85 11.43 0.55
CA ALA A 39 -12.58 10.37 1.53
C ALA A 39 -12.94 8.99 0.95
N ALA A 40 -14.14 8.84 0.37
CA ALA A 40 -14.55 7.59 -0.27
C ALA A 40 -13.59 7.13 -1.38
N LEU A 41 -13.14 8.05 -2.24
CA LEU A 41 -12.16 7.73 -3.28
C LEU A 41 -10.78 7.35 -2.73
N ARG A 42 -10.34 7.98 -1.63
CA ARG A 42 -9.07 7.62 -0.98
C ARG A 42 -9.14 6.20 -0.41
N ARG A 43 -10.24 5.88 0.26
CA ARG A 43 -10.53 4.54 0.78
C ARG A 43 -10.51 3.48 -0.34
N GLU A 44 -11.28 3.70 -1.40
CA GLU A 44 -11.36 2.77 -2.54
C GLU A 44 -9.97 2.49 -3.14
N ARG A 45 -9.11 3.51 -3.23
CA ARG A 45 -7.73 3.35 -3.69
C ARG A 45 -6.86 2.55 -2.72
N LEU A 46 -7.01 2.76 -1.41
CA LEU A 46 -6.28 2.01 -0.40
C LEU A 46 -6.69 0.54 -0.41
N ASP A 47 -7.99 0.25 -0.48
CA ASP A 47 -8.54 -1.10 -0.58
C ASP A 47 -8.01 -1.81 -1.83
N ALA A 48 -8.05 -1.14 -2.98
CA ALA A 48 -7.52 -1.69 -4.24
C ALA A 48 -6.01 -1.97 -4.15
N ASN A 49 -5.25 -1.12 -3.47
CA ASN A 49 -3.80 -1.33 -3.30
C ASN A 49 -3.50 -2.52 -2.37
N ILE A 50 -4.22 -2.64 -1.25
CA ILE A 50 -4.07 -3.78 -0.32
C ILE A 50 -4.33 -5.09 -1.06
N LEU A 51 -5.49 -5.21 -1.71
CA LEU A 51 -5.88 -6.44 -2.41
C LEU A 51 -4.90 -6.79 -3.54
N LYS A 52 -4.41 -5.78 -4.27
CA LYS A 52 -3.43 -5.97 -5.34
C LYS A 52 -2.09 -6.46 -4.80
N SER A 53 -1.57 -5.85 -3.73
CA SER A 53 -0.28 -6.24 -3.14
C SER A 53 -0.33 -7.65 -2.55
N LEU A 54 -1.38 -7.98 -1.80
CA LEU A 54 -1.57 -9.33 -1.24
C LEU A 54 -1.77 -10.38 -2.35
N GLY A 55 -2.54 -10.05 -3.38
CA GLY A 55 -2.73 -10.93 -4.54
C GLY A 55 -1.43 -11.22 -5.29
N ARG A 56 -0.58 -10.19 -5.48
CA ARG A 56 0.76 -10.35 -6.07
C ARG A 56 1.68 -11.20 -5.21
N TRP A 57 1.67 -10.98 -3.90
CA TRP A 57 2.44 -11.79 -2.97
C TRP A 57 2.08 -13.28 -3.11
N ARG A 58 0.79 -13.63 -3.05
CA ARG A 58 0.35 -15.03 -3.20
C ARG A 58 0.78 -15.64 -4.54
N ALA A 59 0.74 -14.86 -5.61
CA ALA A 59 1.18 -15.31 -6.93
C ALA A 59 2.69 -15.58 -6.96
N LEU A 60 3.52 -14.65 -6.47
CA LEU A 60 4.97 -14.84 -6.38
C LEU A 60 5.32 -16.05 -5.49
N ARG A 61 4.70 -16.12 -4.31
CA ARG A 61 4.89 -17.20 -3.35
C ARG A 61 4.56 -18.57 -3.92
N SER A 62 3.53 -18.66 -4.77
CA SER A 62 3.14 -19.92 -5.41
C SER A 62 4.19 -20.49 -6.38
N THR A 63 5.15 -19.67 -6.81
CA THR A 63 6.22 -20.07 -7.74
C THR A 63 7.54 -20.40 -7.04
N ARG A 64 7.67 -20.08 -5.75
CA ARG A 64 8.88 -20.35 -4.96
C ARG A 64 8.93 -21.80 -4.48
N THR A 65 10.14 -22.35 -4.42
CA THR A 65 10.40 -23.73 -3.97
C THR A 65 11.08 -23.80 -2.60
N ASP A 66 11.54 -22.68 -2.08
CA ASP A 66 12.23 -22.56 -0.80
C ASP A 66 11.26 -22.34 0.37
N VAL A 67 11.75 -22.60 1.59
CA VAL A 67 10.94 -22.53 2.81
C VAL A 67 10.76 -21.08 3.23
N PRO A 68 9.51 -20.61 3.46
CA PRO A 68 9.24 -19.23 3.86
C PRO A 68 9.67 -18.96 5.31
N CYS A 69 9.91 -17.69 5.62
CA CYS A 69 9.77 -17.22 6.99
C CYS A 69 8.29 -17.18 7.40
N PHE A 70 7.93 -17.98 8.41
CA PHE A 70 6.56 -18.08 8.93
C PHE A 70 5.96 -16.74 9.40
N GLY A 71 6.79 -15.80 9.86
CA GLY A 71 6.32 -14.49 10.33
C GLY A 71 5.65 -13.68 9.22
N TRP A 72 6.20 -13.70 8.00
CA TRP A 72 5.60 -12.99 6.86
C TRP A 72 4.30 -13.65 6.38
N GLU A 73 4.22 -14.97 6.38
CA GLU A 73 2.98 -15.69 6.03
C GLU A 73 1.87 -15.42 7.04
N ASN A 74 2.21 -15.37 8.34
CA ASN A 74 1.25 -15.03 9.38
C ASN A 74 0.78 -13.59 9.25
N LEU A 75 1.70 -12.64 9.04
CA LEU A 75 1.34 -11.25 8.80
C LEU A 75 0.45 -11.09 7.58
N GLU A 76 0.72 -11.79 6.48
CA GLU A 76 -0.15 -11.76 5.30
C GLU A 76 -1.58 -12.19 5.62
N ARG A 77 -1.74 -13.29 6.37
CA ARG A 77 -3.06 -13.81 6.75
C ARG A 77 -3.79 -12.83 7.67
N LEU A 78 -3.08 -12.27 8.65
CA LEU A 78 -3.64 -11.32 9.62
C LEU A 78 -4.03 -10.00 8.94
N VAL A 79 -3.17 -9.44 8.10
CA VAL A 79 -3.44 -8.21 7.34
C VAL A 79 -4.60 -8.41 6.37
N SER A 80 -4.65 -9.56 5.68
CA SER A 80 -5.78 -9.91 4.80
C SER A 80 -7.10 -9.94 5.57
N SER A 81 -7.11 -10.55 6.75
CA SER A 81 -8.29 -10.67 7.61
C SER A 81 -8.72 -9.30 8.15
N ALA A 82 -7.78 -8.48 8.61
CA ALA A 82 -8.04 -7.13 9.12
C ALA A 82 -8.56 -6.18 8.03
N ALA A 83 -7.97 -6.22 6.83
CA ALA A 83 -8.43 -5.44 5.69
C ALA A 83 -9.83 -5.87 5.23
N THR A 84 -10.11 -7.17 5.23
CA THR A 84 -11.46 -7.70 4.92
C THR A 84 -12.48 -7.23 5.95
N LEU A 85 -12.11 -7.25 7.24
CA LEU A 85 -12.97 -6.75 8.32
C LEU A 85 -13.28 -5.26 8.15
N LEU A 86 -12.27 -4.44 7.84
CA LEU A 86 -12.47 -3.01 7.54
C LEU A 86 -13.39 -2.81 6.31
N TRP A 87 -13.24 -3.62 5.27
CA TRP A 87 -14.11 -3.57 4.09
C TRP A 87 -15.57 -3.92 4.41
N GLU A 88 -15.80 -5.04 5.09
CA GLU A 88 -17.14 -5.57 5.38
C GLU A 88 -17.96 -4.63 6.27
N ILE A 89 -17.28 -3.93 7.17
CA ILE A 89 -17.93 -3.02 8.10
C ILE A 89 -18.34 -1.71 7.40
N GLY A 90 -17.72 -1.37 6.27
CA GLY A 90 -17.97 -0.13 5.55
C GLY A 90 -17.53 1.11 6.35
N PRO A 91 -17.86 2.33 5.90
CA PRO A 91 -17.50 3.55 6.62
C PRO A 91 -18.11 3.55 8.01
N THR A 92 -17.26 3.31 9.00
CA THR A 92 -17.57 3.42 10.42
C THR A 92 -17.52 4.88 10.85
N GLN A 93 -18.19 5.20 11.96
CA GLN A 93 -18.00 6.49 12.63
C GLN A 93 -16.68 6.57 13.40
N LEU A 94 -15.78 5.57 13.26
CA LEU A 94 -14.48 5.56 13.95
C LEU A 94 -13.51 6.48 13.22
N ALA A 95 -12.91 7.40 13.96
CA ALA A 95 -11.96 8.37 13.40
C ALA A 95 -10.66 7.74 12.86
N VAL A 96 -10.34 6.50 13.27
CA VAL A 96 -9.10 5.79 12.91
C VAL A 96 -9.19 4.92 11.67
N GLU A 97 -10.34 4.81 11.03
CA GLU A 97 -10.52 3.81 9.99
C GLU A 97 -9.58 4.00 8.80
N ASP A 98 -9.41 5.24 8.34
CA ASP A 98 -8.47 5.59 7.27
C ASP A 98 -7.02 5.27 7.68
N ASP A 99 -6.67 5.47 8.95
CA ASP A 99 -5.33 5.19 9.47
C ASP A 99 -5.07 3.67 9.56
N LEU A 100 -6.07 2.88 9.96
CA LEU A 100 -6.00 1.42 9.98
C LEU A 100 -5.89 0.84 8.56
N LEU A 101 -6.63 1.39 7.59
CA LEU A 101 -6.48 1.03 6.18
C LEU A 101 -5.10 1.41 5.64
N ALA A 102 -4.59 2.60 5.97
CA ALA A 102 -3.25 3.02 5.58
C ALA A 102 -2.17 2.09 6.19
N PHE A 103 -2.35 1.66 7.44
CA PHE A 103 -1.48 0.69 8.09
C PHE A 103 -1.52 -0.68 7.40
N CYS A 104 -2.70 -1.20 7.06
CA CYS A 104 -2.85 -2.43 6.27
C CYS A 104 -2.16 -2.31 4.90
N ALA A 105 -2.30 -1.16 4.22
CA ALA A 105 -1.66 -0.90 2.93
C ALA A 105 -0.13 -0.86 3.05
N PHE A 106 0.39 -0.29 4.13
CA PHE A 106 1.82 -0.31 4.44
C PHE A 106 2.34 -1.74 4.60
N LEU A 107 1.71 -2.55 5.46
CA LEU A 107 2.15 -3.93 5.68
C LEU A 107 2.00 -4.80 4.42
N ALA A 108 0.88 -4.68 3.69
CA ALA A 108 0.68 -5.40 2.44
C ALA A 108 1.78 -5.10 1.41
N ARG A 109 2.24 -3.84 1.36
CA ARG A 109 3.36 -3.45 0.51
C ARG A 109 4.69 -4.04 0.98
N GLU A 110 4.98 -4.03 2.27
CA GLU A 110 6.20 -4.66 2.81
C GLU A 110 6.21 -6.16 2.53
N ILE A 111 5.07 -6.85 2.68
CA ILE A 111 4.90 -8.26 2.32
C ILE A 111 5.21 -8.49 0.83
N GLU A 112 4.61 -7.69 -0.08
CA GLU A 112 4.88 -7.78 -1.53
C GLU A 112 6.37 -7.55 -1.84
N VAL A 113 6.99 -6.54 -1.22
CA VAL A 113 8.40 -6.22 -1.45
C VAL A 113 9.29 -7.35 -0.97
N THR A 114 9.11 -7.87 0.23
CA THR A 114 9.89 -8.98 0.78
C THR A 114 9.89 -10.18 -0.17
N GLU A 115 8.73 -10.53 -0.70
CA GLU A 115 8.59 -11.64 -1.63
C GLU A 115 9.23 -11.36 -2.99
N SER A 116 9.12 -10.14 -3.50
CA SER A 116 9.74 -9.73 -4.77
C SER A 116 11.27 -9.72 -4.74
N LEU A 117 11.87 -9.71 -3.55
CA LEU A 117 13.31 -9.74 -3.35
C LEU A 117 13.89 -11.16 -3.38
N GLU A 118 13.04 -12.20 -3.41
CA GLU A 118 13.45 -13.62 -3.44
C GLU A 118 14.47 -13.97 -2.33
N LEU A 119 14.31 -13.37 -1.15
CA LEU A 119 15.23 -13.47 -0.02
C LEU A 119 15.22 -14.88 0.59
N THR A 120 16.35 -15.34 1.12
CA THR A 120 16.35 -16.56 1.95
C THR A 120 15.54 -16.37 3.23
N ALA A 121 15.08 -17.45 3.86
CA ALA A 121 14.31 -17.36 5.12
C ALA A 121 15.02 -16.56 6.23
N ALA A 122 16.35 -16.60 6.29
CA ALA A 122 17.12 -15.83 7.25
C ALA A 122 17.11 -14.32 6.93
N GLU A 123 17.24 -13.96 5.65
CA GLU A 123 17.16 -12.56 5.20
C GLU A 123 15.73 -12.01 5.32
N GLU A 124 14.71 -12.83 5.06
CA GLU A 124 13.31 -12.49 5.33
C GLU A 124 13.09 -12.20 6.81
N GLN A 125 13.67 -13.02 7.71
CA GLN A 125 13.59 -12.79 9.15
C GLN A 125 14.28 -11.49 9.57
N THR A 126 15.49 -11.21 9.07
CA THR A 126 16.19 -9.93 9.36
C THR A 126 15.38 -8.73 8.88
N ARG A 127 14.79 -8.80 7.69
CA ARG A 127 13.92 -7.73 7.19
C ARG A 127 12.68 -7.55 8.07
N LEU A 128 12.11 -8.62 8.59
CA LEU A 128 10.97 -8.55 9.50
C LEU A 128 11.35 -7.83 10.80
N GLU A 129 12.52 -8.13 11.35
CA GLU A 129 13.08 -7.46 12.54
C GLU A 129 13.32 -5.97 12.30
N GLU A 130 13.70 -5.56 11.08
CA GLU A 130 13.85 -4.14 10.72
C GLU A 130 12.51 -3.40 10.55
N VAL A 131 11.49 -4.08 9.99
CA VAL A 131 10.18 -3.49 9.71
C VAL A 131 9.31 -3.42 10.98
N ALA A 132 9.39 -4.44 11.84
CA ALA A 132 8.48 -4.59 12.97
C ALA A 132 8.47 -3.40 13.95
N PRO A 133 9.59 -2.79 14.35
CA PRO A 133 9.59 -1.62 15.25
C PRO A 133 8.83 -0.42 14.65
N ARG A 134 8.97 -0.18 13.35
CA ARG A 134 8.30 0.91 12.64
C ARG A 134 6.80 0.64 12.52
N ALA A 135 6.42 -0.60 12.24
CA ALA A 135 5.03 -1.02 12.21
C ALA A 135 4.37 -0.91 13.60
N LEU A 136 5.07 -1.33 14.66
CA LEU A 136 4.58 -1.20 16.03
C LEU A 136 4.37 0.26 16.43
N ALA A 137 5.32 1.14 16.12
CA ALA A 137 5.19 2.57 16.40
C ALA A 137 3.97 3.18 15.70
N ALA A 138 3.78 2.88 14.41
CA ALA A 138 2.60 3.34 13.66
C ALA A 138 1.29 2.81 14.25
N LEU A 139 1.28 1.55 14.72
CA LEU A 139 0.09 0.97 15.33
C LEU A 139 -0.21 1.55 16.71
N ASP A 140 0.82 1.83 17.51
CA ASP A 140 0.66 2.44 18.83
C ASP A 140 0.15 3.89 18.73
N GLU A 141 0.49 4.64 17.67
CA GLU A 141 -0.10 5.95 17.36
C GLU A 141 -1.61 5.88 17.10
N ILE A 142 -2.07 4.82 16.43
CA ILE A 142 -3.50 4.58 16.16
C ILE A 142 -4.22 3.98 17.38
N GLY A 143 -3.48 3.21 18.19
CA GLY A 143 -4.01 2.37 19.27
C GLY A 143 -4.76 3.14 20.37
N GLY A 144 -4.43 4.41 20.59
CA GLY A 144 -5.12 5.25 21.59
C GLY A 144 -6.62 5.39 21.36
N GLU A 145 -7.04 5.49 20.09
CA GLU A 145 -8.45 5.65 19.71
C GLU A 145 -9.17 4.29 19.58
N LEU A 146 -8.45 3.22 19.23
CA LEU A 146 -8.95 1.85 19.30
C LEU A 146 -9.25 1.39 20.74
N ALA A 147 -8.47 1.87 21.71
CA ALA A 147 -8.68 1.64 23.14
C ALA A 147 -9.63 2.66 23.79
N SER A 148 -10.30 3.52 23.01
CA SER A 148 -11.22 4.50 23.56
C SER A 148 -12.50 3.82 24.09
N PRO A 149 -13.17 4.39 25.12
CA PRO A 149 -14.43 3.85 25.64
C PRO A 149 -15.52 3.73 24.57
N HIS A 150 -15.47 4.59 23.55
CA HIS A 150 -16.38 4.54 22.41
C HIS A 150 -16.14 3.29 21.56
N SER A 151 -14.89 2.99 21.24
CA SER A 151 -14.49 1.79 20.51
C SER A 151 -14.76 0.50 21.28
N GLU A 152 -14.53 0.46 22.59
CA GLU A 152 -14.74 -0.72 23.44
C GLU A 152 -16.22 -1.11 23.62
N SER A 153 -17.09 -0.10 23.63
CA SER A 153 -18.54 -0.31 23.77
C SER A 153 -19.19 -0.77 22.46
N HIS A 154 -18.53 -0.56 21.32
CA HIS A 154 -19.05 -0.92 20.00
C HIS A 154 -18.51 -2.28 19.52
N PRO A 155 -19.35 -3.21 19.03
CA PRO A 155 -18.90 -4.56 18.62
C PRO A 155 -17.85 -4.54 17.51
N VAL A 156 -17.95 -3.59 16.57
CA VAL A 156 -16.93 -3.37 15.52
C VAL A 156 -15.61 -2.89 16.12
N GLY A 157 -15.63 -1.93 17.05
CA GLY A 157 -14.41 -1.39 17.64
C GLY A 157 -13.64 -2.49 18.39
N ARG A 158 -14.37 -3.38 19.09
CA ARG A 158 -13.77 -4.59 19.69
C ARG A 158 -13.19 -5.56 18.65
N ALA A 159 -13.91 -5.83 17.57
CA ALA A 159 -13.41 -6.73 16.52
C ALA A 159 -12.12 -6.19 15.88
N LEU A 160 -12.07 -4.88 15.60
CA LEU A 160 -10.88 -4.20 15.11
C LEU A 160 -9.74 -4.24 16.14
N ALA A 161 -10.02 -3.91 17.41
CA ALA A 161 -9.01 -3.98 18.47
C ALA A 161 -8.40 -5.38 18.61
N ILE A 162 -9.20 -6.44 18.47
CA ILE A 162 -8.71 -7.83 18.46
C ILE A 162 -7.85 -8.09 17.22
N ALA A 163 -8.32 -7.73 16.02
CA ALA A 163 -7.60 -7.98 14.78
C ALA A 163 -6.25 -7.23 14.71
N PHE A 164 -6.22 -5.97 15.14
CA PHE A 164 -4.97 -5.20 15.19
C PHE A 164 -4.10 -5.59 16.38
N GLY A 165 -4.70 -6.04 17.49
CA GLY A 165 -3.97 -6.61 18.62
C GLY A 165 -3.22 -7.90 18.28
N THR A 166 -3.78 -8.76 17.42
CA THR A 166 -3.09 -9.97 16.95
C THR A 166 -1.95 -9.64 15.99
N ILE A 167 -2.11 -8.65 15.10
CA ILE A 167 -1.02 -8.13 14.27
C ILE A 167 0.11 -7.58 15.15
N ARG A 168 -0.23 -6.80 16.19
CA ARG A 168 0.75 -6.29 17.17
C ARG A 168 1.53 -7.41 17.84
N ALA A 169 0.84 -8.47 18.26
CA ALA A 169 1.48 -9.63 18.91
C ALA A 169 2.47 -10.33 17.97
N GLU A 170 2.12 -10.51 16.70
CA GLU A 170 3.01 -11.10 15.70
C GLU A 170 4.26 -10.23 15.48
N LEU A 171 4.08 -8.92 15.32
CA LEU A 171 5.20 -7.97 15.15
C LEU A 171 6.11 -7.94 16.39
N MET A 172 5.56 -7.97 17.60
CA MET A 172 6.37 -8.07 18.82
C MET A 172 7.16 -9.37 18.89
N SER A 173 6.59 -10.49 18.43
CA SER A 173 7.27 -11.78 18.43
C SER A 173 8.53 -11.77 17.57
N ALA A 174 8.50 -11.03 16.46
CA ALA A 174 9.66 -10.83 15.59
C ALA A 174 10.76 -10.02 16.29
N CYS A 175 10.40 -8.96 17.03
CA CYS A 175 11.38 -8.16 17.79
C CYS A 175 12.03 -8.93 18.95
N LEU A 176 11.41 -9.99 19.46
CA LEU A 176 11.91 -10.75 20.62
C LEU A 176 12.96 -11.81 20.27
N VAL A 177 13.31 -12.00 18.99
CA VAL A 177 14.29 -13.00 18.54
C VAL A 177 15.72 -12.60 18.89
N GLU A 178 16.04 -11.30 18.98
CA GLU A 178 17.37 -10.79 19.36
C GLU A 178 17.84 -11.27 20.76
N TRP A 179 16.93 -11.64 21.66
CA TRP A 179 17.29 -12.04 23.03
C TRP A 179 17.72 -13.50 23.18
N ARG A 180 17.49 -14.37 22.18
CA ARG A 180 17.81 -15.81 22.28
C ARG A 180 19.14 -16.20 21.65
N SER A 181 19.76 -15.32 20.88
CA SER A 181 21.04 -15.58 20.20
C SER A 181 22.26 -15.09 20.99
N ALA A 182 22.04 -14.50 22.18
CA ALA A 182 23.08 -13.94 23.05
C ALA A 182 23.27 -14.71 24.38
N ALA A 183 22.72 -15.92 24.50
CA ALA A 183 22.82 -16.78 25.69
C ALA A 183 23.61 -18.06 25.42
#